data_AF-A0A939YBU3-F1
#
_entry.id   AF-A0A939YBU3-F1
#
_cell.length_a   1.000
_cell.length_b   1.000
_cell.length_c   1.000
_cell.angle_alpha   90.00
_cell.angle_beta   90.00
_cell.angle_gamma   90.00
#
_symmetry.space_group_name_H-M   'P 1'
#
loop_
_entity.id
_entity.type
_entity.pdbx_description
1 polymer ?
#
loop_
_entity_poly.entity_id
_entity_poly.type
_entity_poly.pdbx_seq_one_letter_code
_entity_poly.pdbx_strand_id
1 'polypeptide(L)'
;MKKNLFALCMLLFVCTLALLCSCCAEDAESSVEVIKDSSYFSDYSVEGESVAIKCIVTLKNKSDTAAVFEIYGDFSADKGTLLTDGVLKGADAVSGDGSFTLRPNEEKTFTVIFSGTFAGTDQKKDRLLPEITVKSPNENR
;
A
#
# COMPACT_ATOMS: atom_id res chain seq x y z
N MET A 1 58.84 -21.14 3.08
CA MET A 1 57.65 -21.14 2.19
C MET A 1 56.30 -21.30 2.91
N LYS A 2 56.24 -21.39 4.25
CA LYS A 2 54.96 -21.58 4.99
C LYS A 2 54.20 -20.29 5.35
N LYS A 3 54.89 -19.15 5.49
CA LYS A 3 54.29 -17.85 5.87
C LYS A 3 53.38 -17.27 4.77
N ASN A 4 53.76 -17.43 3.50
CA ASN A 4 53.00 -16.90 2.37
C ASN A 4 51.75 -17.74 2.06
N LEU A 5 51.77 -19.04 2.40
CA LEU A 5 50.61 -19.93 2.28
C LEU A 5 49.56 -19.64 3.36
N PHE A 6 49.99 -19.34 4.59
CA PHE A 6 49.09 -19.01 5.71
C PHE A 6 48.38 -17.66 5.50
N ALA A 7 49.11 -16.66 4.98
CA ALA A 7 48.54 -15.36 4.63
C ALA A 7 47.51 -15.47 3.48
N LEU A 8 47.76 -16.34 2.49
CA LEU A 8 46.84 -16.58 1.38
C LEU A 8 45.53 -17.25 1.86
N CYS A 9 45.63 -18.23 2.76
CA CYS A 9 44.47 -18.91 3.35
C CYS A 9 43.64 -17.98 4.25
N MET A 10 44.28 -17.07 5.01
CA MET A 10 43.57 -16.08 5.83
C MET A 10 42.82 -15.04 4.97
N LEU A 11 43.43 -14.59 3.86
CA LEU A 11 42.82 -13.63 2.95
C LEU A 11 41.60 -14.23 2.23
N LEU A 12 41.69 -15.50 1.80
CA LEU A 12 40.58 -16.24 1.20
C LEU A 12 39.41 -16.44 2.17
N PHE A 13 39.68 -16.71 3.44
CA PHE A 13 38.65 -16.92 4.47
C PHE A 13 37.89 -15.62 4.80
N VAL A 14 38.59 -14.48 4.82
CA VAL A 14 37.99 -13.15 5.02
C VAL A 14 37.17 -12.71 3.79
N CYS A 15 37.63 -13.02 2.57
CA CYS A 15 36.85 -12.76 1.36
C CYS A 15 35.57 -13.61 1.27
N THR A 16 35.57 -14.86 1.75
CA THR A 16 34.35 -15.68 1.81
C THR A 16 33.38 -15.26 2.90
N LEU A 17 33.88 -14.69 4.01
CA LEU A 17 33.02 -14.20 5.10
C LEU A 17 32.33 -12.86 4.75
N ALA A 18 32.97 -12.02 3.93
CA ALA A 18 32.38 -10.77 3.44
C ALA A 18 31.30 -10.98 2.36
N LEU A 19 31.33 -12.11 1.63
CA LEU A 19 30.32 -12.46 0.61
C LEU A 19 29.04 -13.07 1.19
N LEU A 20 29.02 -13.43 2.48
CA LEU A 20 27.85 -13.99 3.17
C LEU A 20 26.96 -12.94 3.85
N CYS A 21 27.35 -11.67 3.82
CA CYS A 21 26.64 -10.58 4.51
C CYS A 21 25.82 -9.70 3.55
N SER A 22 25.33 -10.27 2.44
CA SER A 22 24.56 -9.55 1.42
C SER A 22 23.14 -10.10 1.19
N CYS A 23 22.62 -10.91 2.11
CA CYS A 23 21.23 -11.39 2.13
C CYS A 23 20.68 -11.09 3.54
N CYS A 24 19.57 -10.41 3.79
CA CYS A 24 18.51 -9.90 2.95
C CYS A 24 18.05 -8.60 3.63
N ALA A 25 18.21 -7.44 2.98
CA ALA A 25 17.24 -6.39 3.18
C ALA A 25 16.10 -6.74 2.23
N GLU A 26 15.26 -7.69 2.64
CA GLU A 26 13.93 -7.79 2.08
C GLU A 26 13.25 -6.48 2.49
N ASP A 27 13.18 -5.52 1.55
CA ASP A 27 12.14 -4.51 1.63
C ASP A 27 10.86 -5.30 1.89
N ALA A 28 10.25 -5.08 3.06
CA ALA A 28 9.12 -5.86 3.52
C ALA A 28 7.93 -5.53 2.61
N GLU A 29 7.89 -6.20 1.46
CA GLU A 29 6.80 -6.14 0.50
C GLU A 29 5.50 -6.41 1.26
N SER A 30 4.53 -5.51 1.12
CA SER A 30 3.23 -5.68 1.75
C SER A 30 2.70 -7.07 1.41
N SER A 31 2.30 -7.84 2.44
CA SER A 31 1.72 -9.16 2.24
C SER A 31 0.38 -9.09 1.49
N VAL A 32 -0.17 -7.89 1.30
CA VAL A 32 -1.43 -7.63 0.63
C VAL A 32 -1.18 -6.94 -0.71
N GLU A 33 -1.65 -7.59 -1.77
CA GLU A 33 -1.57 -7.11 -3.15
C GLU A 33 -2.91 -6.54 -3.62
N VAL A 34 -2.86 -5.46 -4.39
CA VAL A 34 -4.02 -4.89 -5.10
C VAL A 34 -4.17 -5.55 -6.46
N ILE A 35 -5.30 -6.20 -6.70
CA ILE A 35 -5.63 -6.80 -8.00
C ILE A 35 -6.22 -5.71 -8.90
N LYS A 36 -5.36 -4.97 -9.62
CA LYS A 36 -5.73 -3.79 -10.41
C LYS A 36 -6.83 -4.08 -11.44
N ASP A 37 -6.78 -5.22 -12.14
CA ASP A 37 -7.76 -5.57 -13.18
C ASP A 37 -9.18 -5.79 -12.63
N SER A 38 -9.30 -6.10 -11.34
CA SER A 38 -10.58 -6.28 -10.63
C SER A 38 -10.96 -5.08 -9.76
N SER A 39 -10.16 -4.01 -9.80
CA SER A 39 -10.34 -2.82 -8.96
C SER A 39 -10.63 -1.59 -9.82
N TYR A 40 -11.60 -0.77 -9.42
CA TYR A 40 -11.99 0.39 -10.20
C TYR A 40 -12.60 1.49 -9.33
N PHE A 41 -12.43 2.74 -9.79
CA PHE A 41 -13.23 3.86 -9.30
C PHE A 41 -14.69 3.66 -9.68
N SER A 42 -15.61 3.80 -8.72
CA SER A 42 -17.05 3.62 -8.95
C SER A 42 -17.74 4.96 -9.18
N ASP A 43 -17.76 5.82 -8.16
CA ASP A 43 -18.43 7.11 -8.22
C ASP A 43 -17.91 8.07 -7.13
N TYR A 44 -18.36 9.33 -7.16
CA TYR A 44 -18.15 10.26 -6.06
C TYR A 44 -19.38 11.14 -5.82
N SER A 45 -19.49 11.69 -4.61
CA SER A 45 -20.50 12.69 -4.27
C SER A 45 -19.88 13.85 -3.50
N VAL A 46 -20.49 15.02 -3.64
CA VAL A 46 -20.16 16.22 -2.87
C VAL A 46 -21.39 16.60 -2.05
N GLU A 47 -21.22 16.69 -0.74
CA GLU A 47 -22.27 17.07 0.22
C GLU A 47 -21.75 18.16 1.14
N GLY A 48 -22.14 19.41 0.88
CA GLY A 48 -21.61 20.56 1.61
C GLY A 48 -20.10 20.72 1.37
N GLU A 49 -19.32 20.65 2.44
CA GLU A 49 -17.85 20.73 2.39
C GLU A 49 -17.18 19.36 2.32
N SER A 50 -17.95 18.28 2.17
CA SER A 50 -17.43 16.91 2.16
C SER A 50 -17.49 16.31 0.76
N VAL A 51 -16.45 15.56 0.40
CA VAL A 51 -16.40 14.71 -0.78
C VAL A 51 -16.27 13.26 -0.34
N ALA A 52 -17.12 12.38 -0.87
CA ALA A 52 -16.99 10.94 -0.71
C ALA A 52 -16.66 10.30 -2.07
N ILE A 53 -15.51 9.63 -2.15
CA ILE A 53 -15.08 8.89 -3.34
C ILE A 53 -15.21 7.39 -3.07
N LYS A 54 -16.01 6.70 -3.89
CA LYS A 54 -16.24 5.26 -3.80
C LYS A 54 -15.39 4.52 -4.80
N CYS A 55 -14.59 3.58 -4.30
CA CYS A 55 -13.82 2.65 -5.12
C CYS A 55 -14.20 1.20 -4.77
N ILE A 56 -14.17 0.33 -5.78
CA ILE A 56 -14.25 -1.11 -5.60
C ILE A 56 -12.81 -1.64 -5.68
N VAL A 57 -12.31 -2.23 -4.60
CA VAL A 57 -10.90 -2.63 -4.47
C VAL A 57 -10.83 -4.11 -4.15
N THR A 58 -10.25 -4.90 -5.06
CA THR A 58 -9.95 -6.31 -4.84
C THR A 58 -8.53 -6.44 -4.33
N LEU A 59 -8.40 -7.11 -3.18
CA LEU A 59 -7.14 -7.32 -2.49
C LEU A 59 -6.90 -8.81 -2.27
N LYS A 60 -5.65 -9.21 -2.35
CA LYS A 60 -5.20 -10.58 -2.07
C LYS A 60 -4.14 -10.58 -0.99
N ASN A 61 -4.37 -11.32 0.08
CA ASN A 61 -3.32 -11.65 1.03
C ASN A 61 -2.48 -12.80 0.46
N LYS A 62 -1.20 -12.55 0.21
CA LYS A 62 -0.24 -13.54 -0.34
C LYS A 62 0.46 -14.36 0.74
N SER A 63 0.15 -14.12 2.02
CA SER A 63 0.78 -14.80 3.15
C SER A 63 -0.10 -15.91 3.74
N ASP A 64 0.54 -16.81 4.47
CA ASP A 64 -0.10 -17.88 5.23
C ASP A 64 -0.63 -17.43 6.61
N THR A 65 -0.58 -16.13 6.89
CA THR A 65 -1.10 -15.52 8.13
C THR A 65 -2.18 -14.49 7.82
N ALA A 66 -3.06 -14.22 8.78
CA ALA A 66 -4.04 -13.15 8.61
C ALA A 66 -3.33 -11.79 8.52
N ALA A 67 -3.80 -10.92 7.64
CA ALA A 67 -3.29 -9.57 7.47
C ALA A 67 -4.29 -8.55 8.02
N VAL A 68 -3.78 -7.56 8.77
CA VAL A 68 -4.53 -6.38 9.19
C VAL A 68 -3.83 -5.17 8.60
N PHE A 69 -4.58 -4.30 7.92
CA PHE A 69 -3.99 -3.24 7.11
C PHE A 69 -4.94 -2.06 6.92
N GLU A 70 -4.38 -0.95 6.44
CA GLU A 70 -5.09 0.28 6.10
C GLU A 70 -4.92 0.56 4.60
N ILE A 71 -5.93 1.18 3.98
CA ILE A 71 -5.94 1.50 2.56
C ILE A 71 -5.83 3.02 2.40
N TYR A 72 -4.91 3.47 1.54
CA TYR A 72 -4.76 4.87 1.16
C TYR A 72 -4.89 5.00 -0.36
N GLY A 73 -5.56 6.07 -0.80
CA GLY A 73 -5.67 6.44 -2.22
C GLY A 73 -4.94 7.74 -2.51
N ASP A 74 -4.16 7.77 -3.59
CA ASP A 74 -3.56 8.99 -4.14
C ASP A 74 -4.50 9.67 -5.13
N PHE A 75 -5.04 10.80 -4.69
CA PHE A 75 -5.90 11.73 -5.41
C PHE A 75 -5.20 13.07 -5.67
N SER A 76 -3.86 13.10 -5.75
CA SER A 76 -3.10 14.33 -5.99
C SER A 76 -3.52 15.06 -7.27
N ALA A 77 -4.05 14.34 -8.26
CA ALA A 77 -4.59 14.90 -9.49
C ALA A 77 -5.91 15.68 -9.31
N ASP A 78 -6.66 15.38 -8.25
CA ASP A 78 -7.92 16.03 -7.87
C ASP A 78 -7.72 17.17 -6.85
N LYS A 79 -6.49 17.35 -6.36
CA LYS A 79 -6.15 18.37 -5.37
C LYS A 79 -6.26 19.78 -5.96
N GLY A 80 -6.97 20.67 -5.26
CA GLY A 80 -7.21 22.04 -5.67
C GLY A 80 -8.38 22.22 -6.66
N THR A 81 -8.98 21.12 -7.13
CA THR A 81 -10.26 21.16 -7.85
C THR A 81 -11.36 20.58 -6.97
N LEU A 82 -11.41 19.24 -6.87
CA LEU A 82 -12.41 18.52 -6.11
C LEU A 82 -12.02 18.41 -4.64
N LEU A 83 -10.75 18.12 -4.34
CA LEU A 83 -10.27 17.84 -2.99
C LEU A 83 -9.26 18.88 -2.50
N THR A 84 -9.26 19.16 -1.19
CA THR A 84 -8.18 19.94 -0.55
C THR A 84 -6.89 19.15 -0.41
N ASP A 85 -7.01 17.84 -0.18
CA ASP A 85 -5.91 16.92 0.11
C ASP A 85 -5.72 15.90 -1.01
N GLY A 86 -4.47 15.52 -1.24
CA GLY A 86 -4.09 14.59 -2.31
C GLY A 86 -4.02 13.13 -1.86
N VAL A 87 -3.97 12.84 -0.55
CA VAL A 87 -3.90 11.45 -0.07
C VAL A 87 -4.96 11.27 1.00
N LEU A 88 -5.83 10.27 0.80
CA LEU A 88 -6.94 10.00 1.70
C LEU A 88 -6.85 8.57 2.23
N LYS A 89 -7.21 8.39 3.51
CA LYS A 89 -7.41 7.08 4.10
C LYS A 89 -8.81 6.57 3.76
N GLY A 90 -8.90 5.32 3.32
CA GLY A 90 -10.15 4.65 3.00
C GLY A 90 -10.79 3.99 4.21
N ALA A 91 -12.11 3.92 4.20
CA ALA A 91 -12.91 3.14 5.15
C ALA A 91 -13.82 2.14 4.41
N ASP A 92 -14.11 1.01 5.03
CA ASP A 92 -15.06 0.05 4.49
C ASP A 92 -16.47 0.66 4.46
N ALA A 93 -17.16 0.57 3.32
CA ALA A 93 -18.47 1.18 3.15
C ALA A 93 -19.58 0.51 3.99
N VAL A 94 -19.38 -0.74 4.44
CA VAL A 94 -20.36 -1.50 5.21
C VAL A 94 -20.15 -1.26 6.70
N SER A 95 -18.91 -1.39 7.21
CA SER A 95 -18.63 -1.22 8.63
C SER A 95 -18.26 0.20 9.05
N GLY A 96 -17.75 1.02 8.12
CA GLY A 96 -17.18 2.33 8.39
C GLY A 96 -15.75 2.27 8.97
N ASP A 97 -15.16 1.07 9.07
CA ASP A 97 -13.84 0.90 9.67
C ASP A 97 -12.71 1.32 8.70
N GLY A 98 -11.73 2.04 9.22
CA GLY A 98 -10.49 2.37 8.49
C GLY A 98 -9.41 1.28 8.54
N SER A 99 -9.72 0.13 9.15
CA SER A 99 -8.84 -1.02 9.27
C SER A 99 -9.51 -2.24 8.64
N PHE A 100 -8.78 -2.93 7.78
CA PHE A 100 -9.26 -4.06 6.99
C PHE A 100 -8.59 -5.34 7.45
N THR A 101 -9.20 -6.48 7.15
CA THR A 101 -8.63 -7.79 7.48
C THR A 101 -8.86 -8.77 6.34
N LEU A 102 -7.82 -9.56 6.05
CA LEU A 102 -7.86 -10.71 5.15
C LEU A 102 -7.32 -11.94 5.86
N ARG A 103 -7.98 -13.07 5.68
CA ARG A 103 -7.49 -14.39 6.10
C ARG A 103 -6.24 -14.77 5.29
N PRO A 104 -5.46 -15.76 5.74
CA PRO A 104 -4.40 -16.36 4.93
C PRO A 104 -4.90 -16.69 3.52
N ASN A 105 -4.13 -16.30 2.50
CA ASN A 105 -4.40 -16.61 1.10
C ASN A 105 -5.78 -16.14 0.57
N GLU A 106 -6.49 -15.27 1.28
CA GLU A 106 -7.82 -14.78 0.89
C GLU A 106 -7.70 -13.69 -0.18
N GLU A 107 -8.56 -13.79 -1.19
CA GLU A 107 -8.85 -12.73 -2.14
C GLU A 107 -10.28 -12.23 -1.88
N LYS A 108 -10.43 -10.93 -1.70
CA LYS A 108 -11.72 -10.31 -1.36
C LYS A 108 -11.83 -8.92 -1.97
N THR A 109 -13.06 -8.59 -2.38
CA THR A 109 -13.41 -7.26 -2.86
C THR A 109 -14.06 -6.44 -1.74
N PHE A 110 -13.55 -5.22 -1.55
CA PHE A 110 -14.07 -4.23 -0.62
C PHE A 110 -14.70 -3.06 -1.40
N THR A 111 -15.77 -2.49 -0.86
CA THR A 111 -16.24 -1.16 -1.26
C THR A 111 -15.59 -0.17 -0.31
N VAL A 112 -14.66 0.63 -0.80
CA VAL A 112 -13.85 1.56 0.00
C VAL A 112 -14.32 2.98 -0.27
N ILE A 113 -14.60 3.72 0.81
CA ILE A 113 -14.95 5.14 0.75
C ILE A 113 -13.75 5.96 1.22
N PHE A 114 -13.27 6.85 0.36
CA PHE A 114 -12.28 7.87 0.69
C PHE A 114 -13.01 9.19 0.91
N SER A 115 -12.90 9.71 2.12
CA SER A 115 -13.56 10.96 2.51
C SER A 115 -12.54 12.09 2.59
N GLY A 116 -12.83 13.22 1.95
CA GLY A 116 -11.98 14.41 1.99
C GLY A 116 -12.80 15.70 1.99
N THR A 117 -12.12 16.85 2.10
CA THR A 117 -12.77 18.16 2.08
C THR A 117 -12.88 18.69 0.66
N PHE A 118 -14.03 19.27 0.34
CA PHE A 118 -14.33 19.86 -0.96
C PHE A 118 -13.52 21.14 -1.18
N ALA A 119 -12.76 21.19 -2.28
CA ALA A 119 -11.93 22.36 -2.62
C ALA A 119 -12.70 23.49 -3.36
N GLY A 120 -14.01 23.33 -3.55
CA GLY A 120 -14.88 24.37 -4.10
C GLY A 120 -15.17 24.24 -5.60
N THR A 121 -14.58 23.26 -6.30
CA THR A 121 -14.91 22.96 -7.70
C THR A 121 -15.32 21.50 -7.86
N ASP A 122 -16.55 21.23 -8.27
CA ASP A 122 -17.04 19.88 -8.52
C ASP A 122 -16.51 19.36 -9.87
N GLN A 123 -15.21 19.03 -9.88
CA GLN A 123 -14.50 18.53 -11.04
C GLN A 123 -13.49 17.47 -10.64
N LYS A 124 -13.89 16.22 -10.81
CA LYS A 124 -12.97 15.08 -10.81
C LYS A 124 -12.11 15.08 -12.08
N LYS A 125 -10.81 14.80 -11.93
CA LYS A 125 -9.83 14.88 -13.01
C LYS A 125 -9.99 13.77 -14.05
N ASP A 126 -10.25 12.56 -13.59
CA ASP A 126 -10.49 11.37 -14.42
C ASP A 126 -11.40 10.37 -13.68
N ARG A 127 -11.72 9.24 -14.31
CA ARG A 127 -12.49 8.15 -13.71
C ARG A 127 -11.66 6.88 -13.54
N LEU A 128 -10.35 7.04 -13.34
CA LEU A 128 -9.44 5.93 -13.09
C LEU A 128 -9.43 5.57 -11.60
N LEU A 129 -9.06 4.32 -11.30
CA LEU A 129 -8.70 3.95 -9.93
C LEU A 129 -7.48 4.80 -9.51
N PRO A 130 -7.50 5.48 -8.36
CA PRO A 130 -6.31 6.14 -7.83
C PRO A 130 -5.22 5.09 -7.54
N GLU A 131 -3.97 5.52 -7.44
CA GLU A 131 -2.95 4.58 -6.92
C GLU A 131 -3.29 4.22 -5.47
N ILE A 132 -3.37 2.92 -5.21
CA ILE A 132 -3.76 2.37 -3.91
C ILE A 132 -2.50 1.89 -3.19
N THR A 133 -2.29 2.40 -1.98
CA THR A 133 -1.24 1.94 -1.06
C THR A 133 -1.87 1.21 0.11
N VAL A 134 -1.34 0.04 0.44
CA VAL A 134 -1.72 -0.73 1.62
C VAL A 134 -0.61 -0.62 2.66
N LYS A 135 -0.95 -0.26 3.90
CA LYS A 135 0.01 -0.11 5.00
C LYS A 135 -0.36 -0.94 6.20
N SER A 136 0.65 -1.41 6.95
CA SER A 136 0.39 -1.98 8.27
C SER A 136 -0.05 -0.88 9.23
N PRO A 137 -1.02 -1.12 10.15
CA PRO A 137 -1.50 -0.07 11.08
C PRO A 137 -0.40 0.51 11.98
N ASN A 138 0.70 -0.22 12.18
CA ASN A 138 1.81 0.14 13.05
C ASN A 138 3.01 0.78 12.32
N GLU A 139 2.94 0.99 11.00
CA GLU A 139 4.06 1.51 10.20
C GLU A 139 4.24 3.03 10.29
N ASN A 140 3.40 3.72 11.09
CA ASN A 140 3.51 5.16 11.35
C ASN A 140 4.46 5.50 12.52
N ARG A 141 5.47 4.66 12.80
CA ARG A 141 6.51 4.91 13.81
C ARG A 141 7.88 5.09 13.19
#